data_AF-A0A0W0SWP2-F1
#
_entry.id   AF-A0A0W0SWP2-F1
#
_cell.length_a   1.000
_cell.length_b   1.000
_cell.length_c   1.000
_cell.angle_alpha   90.00
_cell.angle_beta   90.00
_cell.angle_gamma   90.00
#
_symmetry.space_group_name_H-M   'P 1'
#
loop_
_entity.id
_entity.type
_entity.pdbx_description
1 polymer ?
#
loop_
_entity_poly.entity_id
_entity_poly.type
_entity_poly.pdbx_seq_one_letter_code
_entity_poly.pdbx_strand_id
1 'polypeptide(L)'
;MLVNFIKHEDSFNILHYLCFGEFMNKAIFIGIILTVTNCFAHTIIVKPLALKKGDTVAIVAPSFKFEKEQLYEAIERLQSFGLNPIYDDTIFHQYGYFAGTEEERATSINKAIRNDKVKAIFSLKGGYGNATLLDKIDYKYLMHHPKIIIGRSDLTALLIAIYTKSNLVSFYGPSASSKQSKLSLEYEKNVLFQEQIETILSNQMFNPEDKNDKSSEYSAYTITSGTVRGQFIGGNLSVLVSLLGTPYFPKDWQGKILFLEDVNEDIYKVDRMLGQLKNAGVLNQISGFVFGTCQKCKSDARGGFSLNEVIERYIKPLHIPAFSGAMIGHQEDIYTVPIGSMVEVNAQKKQIKFIESPTINDI
;
A
#
# COMPACT_ATOMS: atom_id res chain seq x y z
N MET A 1 46.67 52.60 -42.01
CA MET A 1 47.22 52.94 -40.67
C MET A 1 47.18 51.63 -39.89
N LEU A 2 48.29 50.91 -39.61
CA LEU A 2 49.68 51.31 -39.29
C LEU A 2 49.70 52.28 -38.09
N VAL A 3 50.44 52.05 -36.98
CA VAL A 3 51.73 51.32 -36.84
C VAL A 3 51.83 50.44 -35.56
N ASN A 4 52.58 49.34 -35.71
CA ASN A 4 53.28 48.39 -34.80
C ASN A 4 53.58 48.75 -33.31
N PHE A 5 53.71 47.71 -32.47
CA PHE A 5 54.95 47.20 -31.79
C PHE A 5 54.51 46.06 -30.82
N ILE A 6 54.94 44.78 -30.82
CA ILE A 6 56.11 43.98 -31.28
C ILE A 6 57.35 44.03 -30.36
N LYS A 7 57.71 42.83 -29.83
CA LYS A 7 59.05 42.20 -29.53
C LYS A 7 58.91 41.25 -28.32
N HIS A 8 59.46 40.02 -28.25
CA HIS A 8 60.15 39.11 -29.21
C HIS A 8 60.13 37.65 -28.68
N GLU A 9 60.27 36.65 -29.57
CA GLU A 9 60.98 35.33 -29.48
C GLU A 9 61.13 34.53 -28.15
N ASP A 10 61.18 33.17 -28.09
CA ASP A 10 60.86 32.03 -29.00
C ASP A 10 60.82 30.73 -28.09
N SER A 11 60.97 29.42 -28.41
CA SER A 11 61.38 28.65 -29.61
C SER A 11 60.94 27.17 -29.65
N PHE A 12 60.86 26.64 -30.89
CA PHE A 12 61.16 25.28 -31.41
C PHE A 12 60.85 23.97 -30.62
N ASN A 13 59.89 23.22 -31.18
CA ASN A 13 60.01 21.85 -31.74
C ASN A 13 60.63 20.64 -30.97
N ILE A 14 59.78 19.60 -30.87
CA ILE A 14 60.01 18.19 -31.31
C ILE A 14 60.89 17.23 -30.47
N LEU A 15 60.28 16.07 -30.15
CA LEU A 15 60.82 14.75 -29.75
C LEU A 15 62.12 14.66 -28.91
N HIS A 16 61.99 14.08 -27.71
CA HIS A 16 62.74 12.85 -27.38
C HIS A 16 61.97 11.90 -26.43
N TYR A 17 62.48 10.68 -26.30
CA TYR A 17 61.83 9.52 -25.69
C TYR A 17 62.20 9.28 -24.21
N LEU A 18 61.29 8.61 -23.49
CA LEU A 18 61.50 7.71 -22.32
C LEU A 18 61.81 8.27 -20.91
N CYS A 19 61.08 7.68 -19.95
CA CYS A 19 61.43 7.36 -18.56
C CYS A 19 62.01 8.44 -17.61
N PHE A 20 61.24 8.82 -16.58
CA PHE A 20 61.41 8.30 -15.19
C PHE A 20 60.27 8.77 -14.26
N GLY A 21 59.75 7.88 -13.39
CA GLY A 21 58.66 8.17 -12.43
C GLY A 21 57.28 8.35 -13.09
N GLU A 22 56.18 7.66 -12.75
CA GLU A 22 55.78 6.94 -11.53
C GLU A 22 55.83 7.76 -10.23
N PHE A 23 54.79 7.56 -9.39
CA PHE A 23 54.45 8.36 -8.20
C PHE A 23 54.19 9.87 -8.44
N MET A 24 53.03 10.22 -9.03
CA MET A 24 52.22 11.42 -8.68
C MET A 24 50.89 11.55 -9.47
N ASN A 25 50.16 10.47 -9.79
CA ASN A 25 48.89 10.62 -10.54
C ASN A 25 47.79 9.55 -10.32
N LYS A 26 47.49 9.19 -9.06
CA LYS A 26 46.33 8.34 -8.71
C LYS A 26 45.39 8.88 -7.61
N ALA A 27 45.78 9.92 -6.88
CA ALA A 27 44.97 10.46 -5.78
C ALA A 27 43.84 11.42 -6.24
N ILE A 28 44.06 12.19 -7.31
CA ILE A 28 43.17 13.30 -7.69
C ILE A 28 41.98 12.82 -8.55
N PHE A 29 42.17 11.82 -9.42
CA PHE A 29 41.11 11.36 -10.34
C PHE A 29 40.02 10.50 -9.69
N ILE A 30 40.22 10.04 -8.44
CA ILE A 30 39.22 9.28 -7.67
C ILE A 30 38.30 10.21 -6.86
N GLY A 31 38.78 11.42 -6.51
CA GLY A 31 38.03 12.37 -5.67
C GLY A 31 36.88 13.13 -6.37
N ILE A 32 36.78 13.06 -7.70
CA ILE A 32 35.83 13.88 -8.50
C ILE A 32 34.69 13.03 -9.11
N ILE A 33 34.73 11.70 -8.98
CA ILE A 33 33.65 10.77 -9.40
C ILE A 33 32.80 10.34 -8.19
N LEU A 34 32.81 11.13 -7.11
CA LEU A 34 32.03 10.89 -5.87
C LEU A 34 31.09 12.05 -5.50
N THR A 35 30.81 12.94 -6.46
CA THR A 35 29.81 14.01 -6.34
C THR A 35 28.80 13.92 -7.48
N VAL A 36 27.51 14.02 -7.15
CA VAL A 36 26.36 14.09 -8.09
C VAL A 36 25.98 12.80 -8.84
N THR A 37 26.00 11.64 -8.17
CA THR A 37 25.12 10.50 -8.53
C THR A 37 24.37 9.92 -7.33
N ASN A 38 24.05 10.74 -6.33
CA ASN A 38 22.93 10.46 -5.41
C ASN A 38 21.58 10.75 -6.11
N CYS A 39 21.42 10.18 -7.32
CA CYS A 39 20.14 10.08 -7.99
C CYS A 39 19.34 9.09 -7.16
N PHE A 40 18.31 9.58 -6.46
CA PHE A 40 17.38 8.70 -5.76
C PHE A 40 16.85 7.69 -6.77
N ALA A 41 17.13 6.41 -6.54
CA ALA A 41 16.53 5.34 -7.31
C ALA A 41 15.03 5.32 -6.99
N HIS A 42 14.25 6.10 -7.75
CA HIS A 42 12.80 6.01 -7.74
C HIS A 42 12.42 4.62 -8.22
N THR A 43 12.17 3.74 -7.26
CA THR A 43 11.64 2.39 -7.45
C THR A 43 10.43 2.48 -8.36
N ILE A 44 10.58 1.99 -9.59
CA ILE A 44 9.51 2.02 -10.58
C ILE A 44 8.38 1.14 -10.05
N ILE A 45 7.25 1.77 -9.72
CA ILE A 45 6.05 1.09 -9.27
C ILE A 45 5.36 0.46 -10.48
N VAL A 46 5.16 -0.85 -10.40
CA VAL A 46 4.45 -1.62 -11.42
C VAL A 46 2.95 -1.49 -11.15
N LYS A 47 2.16 -1.18 -12.17
CA LYS A 47 0.69 -1.11 -12.07
C LYS A 47 0.05 -2.25 -12.87
N PRO A 48 -1.01 -2.88 -12.37
CA PRO A 48 -1.78 -3.84 -13.14
C PRO A 48 -2.72 -3.15 -14.12
N LEU A 49 -3.19 -3.91 -15.12
CA LEU A 49 -4.23 -3.46 -16.04
C LEU A 49 -5.55 -3.16 -15.30
N ALA A 50 -6.25 -2.12 -15.72
CA ALA A 50 -7.61 -1.81 -15.31
C ALA A 50 -8.58 -2.89 -15.82
N LEU A 51 -9.56 -3.25 -14.99
CA LEU A 51 -10.58 -4.23 -15.35
C LEU A 51 -11.50 -3.71 -16.45
N LYS A 52 -11.90 -4.62 -17.34
CA LYS A 52 -12.89 -4.42 -18.40
C LYS A 52 -13.99 -5.47 -18.27
N LYS A 53 -15.20 -5.16 -18.74
CA LYS A 53 -16.30 -6.14 -18.79
C LYS A 53 -15.90 -7.32 -19.68
N GLY A 54 -16.12 -8.54 -19.20
CA GLY A 54 -15.66 -9.78 -19.81
C GLY A 54 -14.36 -10.34 -19.21
N ASP A 55 -13.61 -9.57 -18.40
CA ASP A 55 -12.36 -10.06 -17.80
C ASP A 55 -12.60 -11.23 -16.84
N THR A 56 -11.69 -12.21 -16.90
CA THR A 56 -11.65 -13.32 -15.95
C THR A 56 -10.98 -12.87 -14.65
N VAL A 57 -11.60 -13.19 -13.52
CA VAL A 57 -11.07 -12.86 -12.18
C VAL A 57 -11.08 -14.09 -11.29
N ALA A 58 -10.06 -14.26 -10.46
CA ALA A 58 -9.96 -15.41 -9.56
C ALA A 58 -10.46 -15.05 -8.15
N ILE A 59 -11.24 -15.95 -7.55
CA ILE A 59 -11.58 -15.92 -6.13
C ILE A 59 -10.69 -16.94 -5.41
N VAL A 60 -9.99 -16.51 -4.35
CA VAL A 60 -9.14 -17.38 -3.52
C VAL A 60 -9.51 -17.22 -2.04
N ALA A 61 -9.40 -18.28 -1.26
CA ALA A 61 -9.62 -18.25 0.20
C ALA A 61 -8.30 -18.50 0.95
N PRO A 62 -7.45 -17.48 1.15
CA PRO A 62 -6.10 -17.68 1.66
C PRO A 62 -6.00 -17.66 3.19
N SER A 63 -7.14 -17.53 3.89
CA SER A 63 -7.24 -17.44 5.35
C SER A 63 -8.24 -18.48 5.90
N PHE A 64 -9.33 -18.02 6.54
CA PHE A 64 -10.34 -18.88 7.15
C PHE A 64 -11.24 -19.58 6.12
N LYS A 65 -11.80 -20.72 6.54
CA LYS A 65 -12.92 -21.37 5.87
C LYS A 65 -14.21 -20.54 5.90
N PHE A 66 -15.19 -20.95 5.10
CA PHE A 66 -16.40 -20.21 4.79
C PHE A 66 -17.55 -21.18 4.50
N GLU A 67 -18.77 -20.68 4.63
CA GLU A 67 -19.98 -21.39 4.17
C GLU A 67 -20.18 -21.09 2.68
N LYS A 68 -20.68 -22.05 1.90
CA LYS A 68 -20.69 -21.99 0.41
C LYS A 68 -21.42 -20.76 -0.13
N GLU A 69 -22.40 -20.28 0.63
CA GLU A 69 -23.21 -19.11 0.37
C GLU A 69 -22.34 -17.84 0.25
N GLN A 70 -21.25 -17.71 1.04
CA GLN A 70 -20.28 -16.61 0.92
C GLN A 70 -19.57 -16.62 -0.45
N LEU A 71 -19.31 -17.79 -1.02
CA LEU A 71 -18.70 -17.92 -2.35
C LEU A 71 -19.72 -17.64 -3.47
N TYR A 72 -20.98 -18.05 -3.31
CA TYR A 72 -22.03 -17.75 -4.28
C TYR A 72 -22.40 -16.25 -4.28
N GLU A 73 -22.58 -15.63 -3.11
CA GLU A 73 -22.72 -14.16 -2.97
C GLU A 73 -21.55 -13.42 -3.66
N ALA A 74 -20.31 -13.90 -3.50
CA ALA A 74 -19.13 -13.33 -4.13
C ALA A 74 -19.09 -13.49 -5.66
N ILE A 75 -19.56 -14.62 -6.19
CA ILE A 75 -19.68 -14.89 -7.62
C ILE A 75 -20.72 -13.98 -8.26
N GLU A 76 -21.92 -13.88 -7.66
CA GLU A 76 -23.00 -13.01 -8.12
C GLU A 76 -22.56 -11.53 -8.09
N ARG A 77 -21.87 -11.10 -7.03
CA ARG A 77 -21.31 -9.74 -6.91
C ARG A 77 -20.36 -9.41 -8.06
N LEU A 78 -19.40 -10.29 -8.37
CA LEU A 78 -18.43 -10.08 -9.44
C LEU A 78 -19.08 -10.18 -10.84
N GLN A 79 -20.05 -11.06 -11.03
CA GLN A 79 -20.87 -11.12 -12.24
C GLN A 79 -21.69 -9.82 -12.44
N SER A 80 -22.17 -9.18 -11.37
CA SER A 80 -22.87 -7.89 -11.45
C SER A 80 -21.98 -6.73 -11.93
N PHE A 81 -20.65 -6.88 -11.85
CA PHE A 81 -19.69 -5.95 -12.45
C PHE A 81 -19.42 -6.25 -13.93
N GLY A 82 -19.96 -7.36 -14.45
CA GLY A 82 -19.70 -7.87 -15.80
C GLY A 82 -18.38 -8.65 -15.90
N LEU A 83 -17.88 -9.20 -14.80
CA LEU A 83 -16.66 -10.03 -14.75
C LEU A 83 -17.01 -11.52 -14.85
N ASN A 84 -16.03 -12.33 -15.21
CA ASN A 84 -16.10 -13.79 -15.23
C ASN A 84 -15.33 -14.38 -14.03
N PRO A 85 -15.95 -14.54 -12.85
CA PRO A 85 -15.29 -15.13 -11.69
C PRO A 85 -15.02 -16.62 -11.87
N ILE A 86 -13.83 -17.06 -11.49
CA ILE A 86 -13.41 -18.46 -11.37
C ILE A 86 -12.81 -18.75 -9.99
N TYR A 87 -12.80 -20.01 -9.58
CA TYR A 87 -12.09 -20.51 -8.40
C TYR A 87 -11.51 -21.89 -8.72
N ASP A 88 -10.69 -22.42 -7.81
CA ASP A 88 -10.15 -23.78 -7.87
C ASP A 88 -10.82 -24.62 -6.78
N ASP A 89 -11.19 -25.88 -7.06
CA ASP A 89 -12.01 -26.69 -6.13
C ASP A 89 -11.35 -26.93 -4.76
N THR A 90 -10.01 -26.79 -4.65
CA THR A 90 -9.33 -26.83 -3.34
C THR A 90 -9.78 -25.71 -2.39
N ILE A 91 -10.50 -24.69 -2.87
CA ILE A 91 -11.11 -23.65 -2.05
C ILE A 91 -12.09 -24.22 -1.00
N PHE A 92 -12.68 -25.40 -1.24
CA PHE A 92 -13.56 -26.08 -0.30
C PHE A 92 -12.83 -26.97 0.72
N HIS A 93 -11.51 -27.14 0.61
CA HIS A 93 -10.73 -27.93 1.56
C HIS A 93 -10.70 -27.25 2.93
N GLN A 94 -10.53 -28.04 4.00
CA GLN A 94 -10.53 -27.51 5.37
C GLN A 94 -9.36 -28.08 6.17
N TYR A 95 -8.62 -27.20 6.83
CA TYR A 95 -7.56 -27.57 7.77
C TYR A 95 -7.79 -26.83 9.08
N GLY A 96 -8.52 -27.47 10.00
CA GLY A 96 -9.00 -26.85 11.23
C GLY A 96 -9.95 -25.67 10.96
N TYR A 97 -9.44 -24.45 11.12
CA TYR A 97 -10.15 -23.20 10.81
C TYR A 97 -9.77 -22.58 9.45
N PHE A 98 -8.72 -23.08 8.79
CA PHE A 98 -8.28 -22.60 7.48
C PHE A 98 -9.05 -23.23 6.31
N ALA A 99 -9.13 -22.51 5.19
CA ALA A 99 -9.56 -23.04 3.89
C ALA A 99 -8.44 -23.85 3.20
N GLY A 100 -8.05 -24.96 3.83
CA GLY A 100 -6.92 -25.82 3.41
C GLY A 100 -5.59 -25.50 4.11
N THR A 101 -4.61 -26.36 3.85
CA THR A 101 -3.21 -26.26 4.32
C THR A 101 -2.50 -25.02 3.79
N GLU A 102 -1.27 -24.76 4.27
CA GLU A 102 -0.44 -23.65 3.76
C GLU A 102 -0.07 -23.88 2.29
N GLU A 103 0.26 -25.12 1.93
CA GLU A 103 0.60 -25.57 0.59
C GLU A 103 -0.59 -25.40 -0.37
N GLU A 104 -1.80 -25.79 0.03
CA GLU A 104 -3.02 -25.65 -0.79
C GLU A 104 -3.40 -24.19 -0.98
N ARG A 105 -3.39 -23.37 0.08
CA ARG A 105 -3.71 -21.93 0.01
C ARG A 105 -2.69 -21.17 -0.85
N ALA A 106 -1.40 -21.42 -0.66
CA ALA A 106 -0.35 -20.84 -1.51
C ALA A 106 -0.45 -21.32 -2.98
N THR A 107 -0.75 -22.60 -3.20
CA THR A 107 -0.94 -23.16 -4.55
C THR A 107 -2.14 -22.53 -5.25
N SER A 108 -3.26 -22.32 -4.56
CA SER A 108 -4.45 -21.64 -5.10
C SER A 108 -4.13 -20.20 -5.56
N ILE A 109 -3.41 -19.43 -4.73
CA ILE A 109 -2.91 -18.09 -5.10
C ILE A 109 -1.98 -18.18 -6.32
N ASN A 110 -0.99 -19.07 -6.30
CA ASN A 110 -0.01 -19.20 -7.40
C ASN A 110 -0.63 -19.68 -8.72
N LYS A 111 -1.65 -20.53 -8.68
CA LYS A 111 -2.46 -20.90 -9.87
C LYS A 111 -3.13 -19.67 -10.48
N ALA A 112 -3.71 -18.80 -9.66
CA ALA A 112 -4.33 -17.55 -10.11
C ALA A 112 -3.30 -16.53 -10.63
N ILE A 113 -2.14 -16.42 -9.98
CA ILE A 113 -1.01 -15.59 -10.43
C ILE A 113 -0.51 -16.05 -11.81
N ARG A 114 -0.31 -17.35 -12.02
CA ARG A 114 0.25 -17.92 -13.26
C ARG A 114 -0.78 -18.16 -14.38
N ASN A 115 -2.01 -17.68 -14.22
CA ASN A 115 -3.05 -17.75 -15.24
C ASN A 115 -3.15 -16.42 -15.99
N ASP A 116 -2.62 -16.35 -17.22
CA ASP A 116 -2.62 -15.12 -18.03
C ASP A 116 -4.02 -14.63 -18.42
N LYS A 117 -5.06 -15.46 -18.34
CA LYS A 117 -6.45 -15.02 -18.52
C LYS A 117 -6.97 -14.21 -17.33
N VAL A 118 -6.48 -14.48 -16.12
CA VAL A 118 -6.89 -13.79 -14.89
C VAL A 118 -6.31 -12.38 -14.87
N LYS A 119 -7.17 -11.37 -14.69
CA LYS A 119 -6.77 -9.95 -14.58
C LYS A 119 -6.77 -9.43 -13.13
N ALA A 120 -7.65 -9.97 -12.29
CA ALA A 120 -7.70 -9.66 -10.86
C ALA A 120 -7.83 -10.94 -10.00
N ILE A 121 -7.27 -10.89 -8.79
CA ILE A 121 -7.36 -11.92 -7.76
C ILE A 121 -8.02 -11.29 -6.53
N PHE A 122 -9.24 -11.72 -6.22
CA PHE A 122 -9.97 -11.31 -5.03
C PHE A 122 -9.79 -12.34 -3.92
N SER A 123 -9.41 -11.88 -2.72
CA SER A 123 -9.67 -12.67 -1.52
C SER A 123 -11.17 -12.84 -1.33
N LEU A 124 -11.63 -14.05 -1.04
CA LEU A 124 -13.05 -14.30 -0.73
C LEU A 124 -13.47 -13.53 0.53
N LYS A 125 -12.65 -13.64 1.58
CA LYS A 125 -12.80 -13.03 2.90
C LYS A 125 -11.44 -12.80 3.56
N GLY A 126 -11.38 -11.94 4.57
CA GLY A 126 -10.27 -11.89 5.52
C GLY A 126 -10.31 -13.05 6.54
N GLY A 127 -9.33 -13.09 7.44
CA GLY A 127 -9.29 -14.09 8.52
C GLY A 127 -8.00 -14.01 9.33
N TYR A 128 -7.24 -15.09 9.34
CA TYR A 128 -5.87 -15.17 9.89
C TYR A 128 -5.03 -16.13 9.04
N GLY A 129 -3.71 -15.88 8.98
CA GLY A 129 -2.71 -16.83 8.47
C GLY A 129 -2.30 -16.64 7.02
N ASN A 130 -2.47 -15.44 6.45
CA ASN A 130 -1.75 -15.06 5.22
C ASN A 130 -0.25 -14.92 5.45
N ALA A 131 0.18 -14.55 6.67
CA ALA A 131 1.59 -14.33 7.01
C ALA A 131 2.47 -15.59 6.89
N THR A 132 1.91 -16.80 6.94
CA THR A 132 2.66 -18.06 6.76
C THR A 132 2.74 -18.52 5.30
N LEU A 133 2.07 -17.82 4.37
CA LEU A 133 2.13 -18.12 2.93
C LEU A 133 3.26 -17.36 2.21
N LEU A 134 3.89 -16.38 2.88
CA LEU A 134 4.71 -15.35 2.21
C LEU A 134 6.01 -15.88 1.59
N ASP A 135 6.59 -16.97 2.10
CA ASP A 135 7.74 -17.64 1.45
C ASP A 135 7.37 -18.41 0.18
N LYS A 136 6.06 -18.64 -0.05
CA LYS A 136 5.54 -19.54 -1.07
C LYS A 136 4.95 -18.82 -2.29
N ILE A 137 4.85 -17.49 -2.28
CA ILE A 137 4.20 -16.70 -3.35
C ILE A 137 5.17 -16.35 -4.48
N ASP A 138 4.74 -16.50 -5.73
CA ASP A 138 5.54 -16.16 -6.92
C ASP A 138 5.53 -14.65 -7.24
N TYR A 139 6.16 -13.86 -6.36
CA TYR A 139 6.36 -12.43 -6.57
C TYR A 139 7.14 -12.10 -7.85
N LYS A 140 8.04 -12.99 -8.28
CA LYS A 140 8.84 -12.79 -9.50
C LYS A 140 7.93 -12.84 -10.73
N TYR A 141 6.97 -13.77 -10.79
CA TYR A 141 5.98 -13.80 -11.85
C TYR A 141 5.08 -12.55 -11.79
N LEU A 142 4.58 -12.16 -10.61
CA LEU A 142 3.77 -10.93 -10.45
C LEU A 142 4.47 -9.64 -10.90
N MET A 143 5.79 -9.55 -10.77
CA MET A 143 6.57 -8.40 -11.26
C MET A 143 6.51 -8.24 -12.79
N HIS A 144 6.37 -9.35 -13.53
CA HIS A 144 6.37 -9.38 -14.99
C HIS A 144 4.95 -9.54 -15.58
N HIS A 145 4.03 -10.13 -14.82
CA HIS A 145 2.62 -10.34 -15.17
C HIS A 145 1.73 -9.67 -14.11
N PRO A 146 1.69 -8.32 -14.05
CA PRO A 146 0.99 -7.60 -13.00
C PRO A 146 -0.53 -7.77 -13.09
N LYS A 147 -1.14 -8.16 -11.96
CA LYS A 147 -2.59 -8.37 -11.82
C LYS A 147 -3.10 -7.58 -10.62
N ILE A 148 -4.36 -7.15 -10.64
CA ILE A 148 -5.01 -6.57 -9.47
C ILE A 148 -5.08 -7.66 -8.38
N ILE A 149 -4.70 -7.32 -7.15
CA ILE A 149 -4.87 -8.20 -5.98
C ILE A 149 -5.55 -7.39 -4.89
N ILE A 150 -6.69 -7.86 -4.38
CA ILE A 150 -7.58 -7.07 -3.51
C ILE A 150 -8.17 -7.83 -2.30
N GLY A 151 -8.22 -7.11 -1.18
CA GLY A 151 -8.95 -7.48 0.04
C GLY A 151 -8.56 -6.60 1.23
N ARG A 152 -8.95 -7.02 2.43
CA ARG A 152 -8.69 -6.29 3.69
C ARG A 152 -8.27 -7.22 4.82
N SER A 153 -8.08 -6.67 6.02
CA SER A 153 -7.76 -7.44 7.24
C SER A 153 -6.43 -8.19 7.09
N ASP A 154 -6.37 -9.47 7.49
CA ASP A 154 -5.23 -10.39 7.32
C ASP A 154 -4.63 -10.44 5.89
N LEU A 155 -5.36 -10.07 4.84
CA LEU A 155 -4.75 -9.96 3.50
C LEU A 155 -3.66 -8.88 3.42
N THR A 156 -3.61 -7.93 4.37
CA THR A 156 -2.52 -6.96 4.53
C THR A 156 -1.14 -7.62 4.47
N ALA A 157 -1.00 -8.83 5.02
CA ALA A 157 0.25 -9.58 4.98
C ALA A 157 0.70 -9.87 3.53
N LEU A 158 -0.22 -10.31 2.67
CA LEU A 158 0.07 -10.52 1.24
C LEU A 158 0.22 -9.21 0.49
N LEU A 159 -0.68 -8.23 0.69
CA LEU A 159 -0.67 -6.96 -0.04
C LEU A 159 0.64 -6.17 0.17
N ILE A 160 1.10 -6.09 1.42
CA ILE A 160 2.37 -5.44 1.79
C ILE A 160 3.57 -6.23 1.28
N ALA A 161 3.52 -7.57 1.32
CA ALA A 161 4.56 -8.41 0.76
C ALA A 161 4.66 -8.28 -0.77
N ILE A 162 3.53 -8.21 -1.48
CA ILE A 162 3.46 -7.97 -2.93
C ILE A 162 4.16 -6.65 -3.27
N TYR A 163 3.75 -5.53 -2.64
CA TYR A 163 4.44 -4.25 -2.82
C TYR A 163 5.95 -4.37 -2.55
N THR A 164 6.34 -4.98 -1.43
CA THR A 164 7.75 -5.07 -0.99
C THR A 164 8.61 -5.99 -1.86
N LYS A 165 8.03 -6.95 -2.58
CA LYS A 165 8.74 -7.98 -3.35
C LYS A 165 8.69 -7.80 -4.86
N SER A 166 7.65 -7.17 -5.40
CA SER A 166 7.48 -6.95 -6.84
C SER A 166 7.27 -5.49 -7.25
N ASN A 167 7.27 -4.54 -6.30
CA ASN A 167 6.94 -3.12 -6.51
C ASN A 167 5.54 -2.92 -7.13
N LEU A 168 4.67 -3.93 -7.04
CA LEU A 168 3.35 -3.96 -7.67
C LEU A 168 2.31 -3.25 -6.78
N VAL A 169 1.53 -2.37 -7.39
CA VAL A 169 0.31 -1.83 -6.76
C VAL A 169 -0.67 -2.95 -6.49
N SER A 170 -1.00 -3.13 -5.21
CA SER A 170 -2.10 -3.97 -4.74
C SER A 170 -3.15 -3.10 -4.04
N PHE A 171 -4.32 -3.65 -3.73
CA PHE A 171 -5.48 -2.85 -3.32
C PHE A 171 -5.99 -3.29 -1.95
N TYR A 172 -6.00 -2.38 -0.98
CA TYR A 172 -6.72 -2.56 0.26
C TYR A 172 -8.18 -2.17 0.05
N GLY A 173 -9.12 -3.07 0.32
CA GLY A 173 -10.53 -2.85 -0.01
C GLY A 173 -11.42 -4.06 0.24
N PRO A 174 -12.63 -4.10 -0.36
CA PRO A 174 -13.57 -5.20 -0.24
C PRO A 174 -12.96 -6.56 -0.61
N SER A 175 -13.05 -7.54 0.30
CA SER A 175 -12.97 -8.96 -0.07
C SER A 175 -14.27 -9.38 -0.77
N ALA A 176 -14.24 -10.39 -1.65
CA ALA A 176 -15.30 -10.69 -2.60
C ALA A 176 -16.68 -10.97 -1.97
N SER A 177 -16.74 -11.57 -0.77
CA SER A 177 -17.98 -11.79 -0.01
C SER A 177 -18.30 -10.68 1.01
N SER A 178 -17.74 -9.48 0.83
CA SER A 178 -18.07 -8.33 1.69
C SER A 178 -19.43 -7.76 1.30
N LYS A 179 -20.30 -7.58 2.29
CA LYS A 179 -21.44 -6.67 2.13
C LYS A 179 -20.91 -5.23 2.08
N GLN A 180 -21.50 -4.44 1.19
CA GLN A 180 -20.99 -3.14 0.76
C GLN A 180 -22.16 -2.20 0.48
N SER A 181 -22.00 -0.95 0.91
CA SER A 181 -22.88 0.13 0.47
C SER A 181 -22.72 0.40 -1.04
N LYS A 182 -23.72 1.06 -1.62
CA LYS A 182 -23.62 1.60 -2.99
C LYS A 182 -22.37 2.46 -3.19
N LEU A 183 -22.01 3.28 -2.18
CA LEU A 183 -20.85 4.15 -2.20
C LEU A 183 -19.53 3.34 -2.31
N SER A 184 -19.42 2.24 -1.57
CA SER A 184 -18.25 1.35 -1.63
C SER A 184 -18.10 0.65 -2.98
N LEU A 185 -19.22 0.27 -3.60
CA LEU A 185 -19.23 -0.32 -4.94
C LEU A 185 -18.83 0.68 -6.03
N GLU A 186 -19.25 1.95 -5.90
CA GLU A 186 -18.84 3.04 -6.80
C GLU A 186 -17.33 3.32 -6.69
N TYR A 187 -16.76 3.40 -5.48
CA TYR A 187 -15.31 3.54 -5.30
C TYR A 187 -14.51 2.33 -5.80
N GLU A 188 -14.97 1.09 -5.57
CA GLU A 188 -14.31 -0.11 -6.10
C GLU A 188 -14.26 -0.09 -7.63
N LYS A 189 -15.34 0.31 -8.30
CA LYS A 189 -15.36 0.44 -9.78
C LYS A 189 -14.48 1.57 -10.29
N ASN A 190 -14.59 2.77 -9.71
CA ASN A 190 -13.76 3.92 -10.08
C ASN A 190 -12.27 3.59 -10.03
N VAL A 191 -11.85 2.79 -9.04
CA VAL A 191 -10.45 2.45 -8.81
C VAL A 191 -9.96 1.24 -9.62
N LEU A 192 -10.77 0.18 -9.75
CA LEU A 192 -10.34 -1.05 -10.46
C LEU A 192 -10.60 -1.01 -11.97
N PHE A 193 -11.67 -0.35 -12.43
CA PHE A 193 -12.06 -0.23 -13.84
C PHE A 193 -11.69 1.13 -14.47
N GLN A 194 -11.18 2.06 -13.66
CA GLN A 194 -10.87 3.44 -14.07
C GLN A 194 -12.08 4.21 -14.64
N GLU A 195 -13.29 3.98 -14.09
CA GLU A 195 -14.55 4.63 -14.53
C GLU A 195 -14.56 6.16 -14.33
N GLN A 196 -13.63 6.73 -13.56
CA GLN A 196 -13.48 8.18 -13.36
C GLN A 196 -12.03 8.66 -13.52
N ILE A 197 -11.87 9.87 -14.07
CA ILE A 197 -10.56 10.50 -14.34
C ILE A 197 -9.84 10.92 -13.04
N GLU A 198 -10.59 11.35 -12.03
CA GLU A 198 -10.06 11.77 -10.74
C GLU A 198 -10.82 11.07 -9.61
N THR A 199 -10.11 10.29 -8.79
CA THR A 199 -10.66 9.71 -7.55
C THR A 199 -10.28 10.61 -6.37
N ILE A 200 -11.27 11.29 -5.77
CA ILE A 200 -11.14 11.94 -4.47
C ILE A 200 -11.99 11.19 -3.45
N LEU A 201 -11.32 10.50 -2.53
CA LEU A 201 -11.94 9.90 -1.37
C LEU A 201 -12.21 11.00 -0.34
N SER A 202 -13.47 11.30 -0.07
CA SER A 202 -13.89 12.38 0.84
C SER A 202 -14.85 11.86 1.90
N ASN A 203 -14.39 11.82 3.15
CA ASN A 203 -15.26 11.50 4.26
C ASN A 203 -16.37 12.54 4.39
N GLN A 204 -17.62 12.11 4.57
CA GLN A 204 -18.69 13.05 4.93
C GLN A 204 -18.40 13.67 6.30
N MET A 205 -18.75 14.95 6.46
CA MET A 205 -18.62 15.64 7.75
C MET A 205 -19.76 15.20 8.66
N PHE A 206 -19.43 14.82 9.89
CA PHE A 206 -20.39 14.55 10.95
C PHE A 206 -21.36 15.73 11.13
N ASN A 207 -22.66 15.43 11.20
CA ASN A 207 -23.69 16.41 11.54
C ASN A 207 -24.03 16.29 13.03
N PRO A 208 -23.65 17.26 13.89
CA PRO A 208 -23.86 17.16 15.34
C PRO A 208 -25.34 17.14 15.78
N GLU A 209 -26.28 17.44 14.88
CA GLU A 209 -27.71 17.50 15.19
C GLU A 209 -28.44 16.16 15.03
N ASP A 210 -27.88 15.18 14.31
CA ASP A 210 -28.51 13.86 14.17
C ASP A 210 -28.25 12.95 15.38
N LYS A 211 -29.25 12.86 16.26
CA LYS A 211 -29.21 12.06 17.49
C LYS A 211 -29.39 10.55 17.25
N ASN A 212 -29.70 10.12 16.03
CA ASN A 212 -29.69 8.71 15.66
C ASN A 212 -28.32 8.26 15.12
N ASP A 213 -27.45 9.19 14.73
CA ASP A 213 -26.18 8.86 14.11
C ASP A 213 -25.15 8.33 15.13
N LYS A 214 -24.76 7.06 14.92
CA LYS A 214 -23.73 6.37 15.72
C LYS A 214 -22.32 6.64 15.21
N SER A 215 -22.13 7.47 14.19
CA SER A 215 -20.83 7.81 13.61
C SER A 215 -19.91 8.61 14.54
N SER A 216 -20.37 9.10 15.69
CA SER A 216 -19.58 9.95 16.60
C SER A 216 -18.26 9.33 17.08
N GLU A 217 -18.18 8.00 17.20
CA GLU A 217 -16.93 7.26 17.52
C GLU A 217 -15.94 7.19 16.34
N TYR A 218 -16.44 7.26 15.10
CA TYR A 218 -15.66 7.15 13.86
C TYR A 218 -15.61 8.49 13.08
N SER A 219 -16.08 9.57 13.70
CA SER A 219 -16.21 10.89 13.09
C SER A 219 -14.85 11.47 12.75
N ALA A 220 -14.69 11.81 11.47
CA ALA A 220 -13.38 12.10 10.92
C ALA A 220 -12.82 13.45 11.39
N TYR A 221 -11.65 13.42 12.03
CA TYR A 221 -11.00 14.60 12.61
C TYR A 221 -9.56 14.76 12.14
N THR A 222 -9.09 16.00 12.16
CA THR A 222 -7.74 16.39 11.75
C THR A 222 -6.81 16.34 12.97
N ILE A 223 -5.76 15.52 12.90
CA ILE A 223 -4.73 15.41 13.95
C ILE A 223 -3.72 16.56 13.81
N THR A 224 -3.33 16.88 12.58
CA THR A 224 -2.44 17.98 12.23
C THR A 224 -2.74 18.43 10.80
N SER A 225 -2.99 19.73 10.63
CA SER A 225 -3.42 20.33 9.35
C SER A 225 -2.30 20.34 8.30
N GLY A 226 -2.68 20.31 7.02
CA GLY A 226 -1.74 20.48 5.91
C GLY A 226 -2.14 19.67 4.68
N THR A 227 -1.19 19.54 3.74
CA THR A 227 -1.32 18.68 2.55
C THR A 227 0.03 18.08 2.22
N VAL A 228 0.04 16.80 1.85
CA VAL A 228 1.27 16.03 1.57
C VAL A 228 1.04 15.09 0.38
N ARG A 229 2.11 14.84 -0.37
CA ARG A 229 2.15 13.85 -1.46
C ARG A 229 3.16 12.77 -1.13
N GLY A 230 2.83 11.51 -1.42
CA GLY A 230 3.69 10.37 -1.16
C GLY A 230 3.06 9.05 -1.60
N GLN A 231 3.83 7.96 -1.53
CA GLN A 231 3.28 6.62 -1.73
C GLN A 231 2.36 6.27 -0.56
N PHE A 232 1.14 5.83 -0.84
CA PHE A 232 0.19 5.39 0.18
C PHE A 232 0.48 3.92 0.55
N ILE A 233 0.86 3.63 1.79
CA ILE A 233 1.22 2.26 2.21
C ILE A 233 0.63 2.00 3.60
N GLY A 234 0.04 0.82 3.78
CA GLY A 234 -0.72 0.54 4.99
C GLY A 234 -1.66 -0.63 4.88
N GLY A 235 -2.57 -0.72 5.84
CA GLY A 235 -3.59 -1.76 5.94
C GLY A 235 -4.00 -1.96 7.39
N ASN A 236 -4.31 -3.20 7.74
CA ASN A 236 -4.58 -3.58 9.13
C ASN A 236 -3.31 -3.44 9.99
N LEU A 237 -3.39 -2.71 11.11
CA LEU A 237 -2.27 -2.40 12.00
C LEU A 237 -1.65 -3.66 12.60
N SER A 238 -2.46 -4.52 13.23
CA SER A 238 -2.01 -5.77 13.83
C SER A 238 -1.25 -6.66 12.83
N VAL A 239 -1.78 -6.81 11.63
CA VAL A 239 -1.17 -7.63 10.57
C VAL A 239 0.09 -6.97 10.00
N LEU A 240 0.08 -5.66 9.73
CA LEU A 240 1.26 -4.91 9.27
C LEU A 240 2.42 -5.00 10.27
N VAL A 241 2.12 -4.86 11.56
CA VAL A 241 3.12 -4.95 12.65
C VAL A 241 3.65 -6.37 12.82
N SER A 242 2.87 -7.40 12.51
CA SER A 242 3.37 -8.80 12.52
C SER A 242 4.45 -9.07 11.47
N LEU A 243 4.57 -8.24 10.42
CA LEU A 243 5.63 -8.34 9.43
C LEU A 243 6.96 -7.67 9.85
N LEU A 244 7.00 -6.89 10.94
CA LEU A 244 8.20 -6.13 11.32
C LEU A 244 9.41 -7.04 11.55
N GLY A 245 10.55 -6.67 10.94
CA GLY A 245 11.78 -7.47 10.95
C GLY A 245 11.83 -8.61 9.92
N THR A 246 10.70 -8.98 9.30
CA THR A 246 10.67 -9.95 8.19
C THR A 246 11.14 -9.30 6.88
N PRO A 247 11.60 -10.08 5.88
CA PRO A 247 11.96 -9.54 4.57
C PRO A 247 10.75 -9.18 3.69
N TYR A 248 9.52 -9.20 4.24
CA TYR A 248 8.26 -8.86 3.56
C TYR A 248 7.71 -7.49 3.98
N PHE A 249 8.32 -6.84 4.98
CA PHE A 249 7.99 -5.48 5.40
C PHE A 249 8.82 -4.44 4.61
N PRO A 250 8.23 -3.29 4.21
CA PRO A 250 8.96 -2.24 3.48
C PRO A 250 10.14 -1.71 4.30
N LYS A 251 11.33 -1.68 3.69
CA LYS A 251 12.56 -1.21 4.35
C LYS A 251 12.71 0.31 4.39
N ASP A 252 12.15 0.99 3.40
CA ASP A 252 12.23 2.44 3.21
C ASP A 252 10.85 3.06 3.37
N TRP A 253 10.67 3.91 4.38
CA TRP A 253 9.45 4.67 4.63
C TRP A 253 9.58 6.16 4.33
N GLN A 254 10.75 6.60 3.84
CA GLN A 254 11.06 8.01 3.64
C GLN A 254 10.08 8.66 2.67
N GLY A 255 9.42 9.73 3.13
CA GLY A 255 8.49 10.51 2.31
C GLY A 255 7.15 9.83 2.02
N LYS A 256 6.85 8.68 2.64
CA LYS A 256 5.64 7.91 2.38
C LYS A 256 4.52 8.27 3.34
N ILE A 257 3.28 8.01 2.92
CA ILE A 257 2.07 8.27 3.71
C ILE A 257 1.62 6.93 4.28
N LEU A 258 1.73 6.78 5.60
CA LEU A 258 1.28 5.58 6.30
C LEU A 258 -0.23 5.64 6.52
N PHE A 259 -0.94 4.56 6.19
CA PHE A 259 -2.33 4.37 6.61
C PHE A 259 -2.51 3.13 7.48
N LEU A 260 -3.43 3.22 8.44
CA LEU A 260 -3.71 2.16 9.42
C LEU A 260 -5.20 2.06 9.71
N GLU A 261 -5.70 0.85 9.88
CA GLU A 261 -7.01 0.53 10.46
C GLU A 261 -6.88 -0.67 11.39
N ASP A 262 -7.89 -0.99 12.21
CA ASP A 262 -7.94 -2.30 12.87
C ASP A 262 -9.37 -2.73 13.24
N VAL A 263 -9.52 -3.90 13.89
CA VAL A 263 -10.83 -4.42 14.31
C VAL A 263 -10.73 -5.25 15.60
N ASN A 264 -11.70 -5.05 16.50
CA ASN A 264 -11.93 -5.84 17.71
C ASN A 264 -10.73 -5.88 18.70
N GLU A 265 -9.81 -4.91 18.61
CA GLU A 265 -8.64 -4.86 19.48
C GLU A 265 -8.81 -4.00 20.74
N ASP A 266 -8.08 -4.34 21.79
CA ASP A 266 -8.00 -3.51 22.99
C ASP A 266 -7.08 -2.31 22.75
N ILE A 267 -7.48 -1.10 23.14
CA ILE A 267 -6.74 0.14 22.78
C ILE A 267 -5.30 0.16 23.34
N TYR A 268 -5.01 -0.52 24.46
CA TYR A 268 -3.63 -0.66 24.96
C TYR A 268 -2.71 -1.49 24.03
N LYS A 269 -3.28 -2.37 23.19
CA LYS A 269 -2.53 -3.09 22.16
C LYS A 269 -2.27 -2.18 20.97
N VAL A 270 -3.21 -1.31 20.60
CA VAL A 270 -3.01 -0.28 19.57
C VAL A 270 -1.87 0.68 19.98
N ASP A 271 -1.84 1.12 21.25
CA ASP A 271 -0.73 1.91 21.82
C ASP A 271 0.60 1.15 21.66
N ARG A 272 0.66 -0.12 22.12
CA ARG A 272 1.84 -0.99 21.96
C ARG A 272 2.31 -1.14 20.50
N MET A 273 1.39 -1.26 19.54
CA MET A 273 1.71 -1.48 18.13
C MET A 273 2.18 -0.20 17.42
N LEU A 274 1.60 0.97 17.74
CA LEU A 274 2.14 2.26 17.32
C LEU A 274 3.52 2.53 17.96
N GLY A 275 3.70 2.12 19.23
CA GLY A 275 4.99 2.10 19.91
C GLY A 275 6.03 1.22 19.21
N GLN A 276 5.62 0.06 18.69
CA GLN A 276 6.49 -0.83 17.92
C GLN A 276 6.89 -0.20 16.58
N LEU A 277 5.97 0.45 15.86
CA LEU A 277 6.28 1.22 14.63
C LEU A 277 7.22 2.40 14.91
N LYS A 278 7.06 3.08 16.05
CA LYS A 278 7.98 4.15 16.49
C LYS A 278 9.39 3.60 16.77
N ASN A 279 9.49 2.51 17.53
CA ASN A 279 10.75 1.89 17.90
C ASN A 279 11.48 1.24 16.71
N ALA A 280 10.73 0.77 15.70
CA ALA A 280 11.27 0.34 14.41
C ALA A 280 11.69 1.50 13.48
N GLY A 281 11.55 2.76 13.91
CA GLY A 281 11.93 3.94 13.13
C GLY A 281 11.00 4.27 11.95
N VAL A 282 9.85 3.59 11.83
CA VAL A 282 8.89 3.79 10.73
C VAL A 282 8.22 5.16 10.84
N LEU A 283 7.72 5.51 12.03
CA LEU A 283 7.04 6.80 12.25
C LEU A 283 7.99 8.01 12.10
N ASN A 284 9.30 7.80 12.12
CA ASN A 284 10.29 8.87 11.97
C ASN A 284 10.60 9.22 10.50
N GLN A 285 10.10 8.43 9.54
CA GLN A 285 10.40 8.55 8.10
C GLN A 285 9.20 9.03 7.26
N ILE A 286 7.98 8.79 7.75
CA ILE A 286 6.74 9.10 7.05
C ILE A 286 6.51 10.61 6.93
N SER A 287 5.91 11.03 5.82
CA SER A 287 5.58 12.43 5.53
C SER A 287 4.12 12.79 5.83
N GLY A 288 3.26 11.79 6.01
CA GLY A 288 1.84 11.94 6.29
C GLY A 288 1.24 10.70 6.92
N PHE A 289 0.07 10.86 7.53
CA PHE A 289 -0.61 9.78 8.26
C PHE A 289 -2.13 9.81 8.08
N VAL A 290 -2.73 8.63 7.88
CA VAL A 290 -4.19 8.45 7.81
C VAL A 290 -4.61 7.27 8.68
N PHE A 291 -5.37 7.52 9.75
CA PHE A 291 -6.07 6.44 10.42
C PHE A 291 -7.47 6.25 9.82
N GLY A 292 -7.85 4.99 9.61
CA GLY A 292 -9.17 4.56 9.21
C GLY A 292 -10.12 4.49 10.39
N THR A 293 -10.76 3.34 10.58
CA THR A 293 -11.55 3.01 11.77
C THR A 293 -10.88 1.93 12.62
N CYS A 294 -11.36 1.76 13.85
CA CYS A 294 -11.03 0.60 14.70
C CYS A 294 -12.34 -0.03 15.18
N GLN A 295 -13.03 -0.76 14.29
CA GLN A 295 -14.38 -1.24 14.59
C GLN A 295 -14.40 -2.19 15.78
N LYS A 296 -15.30 -1.98 16.75
CA LYS A 296 -15.44 -2.82 17.97
C LYS A 296 -14.18 -2.85 18.85
N CYS A 297 -13.21 -1.96 18.62
CA CYS A 297 -12.05 -1.81 19.49
C CYS A 297 -12.49 -1.22 20.84
N LYS A 298 -11.81 -1.57 21.93
CA LYS A 298 -12.32 -1.34 23.29
C LYS A 298 -11.35 -0.55 24.16
N SER A 299 -11.88 0.41 24.89
CA SER A 299 -11.16 1.09 25.97
C SER A 299 -10.86 0.12 27.12
N ASP A 300 -9.76 0.38 27.81
CA ASP A 300 -9.39 -0.39 28.98
C ASP A 300 -10.32 -0.01 30.15
N ALA A 301 -11.02 -1.01 30.70
CA ALA A 301 -11.90 -0.86 31.86
C ALA A 301 -11.19 -0.33 33.13
N ARG A 302 -9.85 -0.31 33.14
CA ARG A 302 -9.02 0.32 34.18
C ARG A 302 -8.88 1.85 34.04
N GLY A 303 -9.52 2.46 33.04
CA GLY A 303 -9.43 3.91 32.77
C GLY A 303 -8.25 4.27 31.85
N GLY A 304 -8.04 3.49 30.78
CA GLY A 304 -7.03 3.80 29.77
C GLY A 304 -7.45 4.91 28.79
N PHE A 305 -6.48 5.39 28.02
CA PHE A 305 -6.69 6.35 26.93
C PHE A 305 -7.74 5.88 25.91
N SER A 306 -8.44 6.84 25.29
CA SER A 306 -9.19 6.61 24.07
C SER A 306 -8.28 6.34 22.87
N LEU A 307 -8.85 5.76 21.80
CA LEU A 307 -8.13 5.48 20.55
C LEU A 307 -7.52 6.77 19.97
N ASN A 308 -8.24 7.88 20.06
CA ASN A 308 -7.81 9.16 19.53
C ASN A 308 -6.62 9.71 20.32
N GLU A 309 -6.66 9.68 21.65
CA GLU A 309 -5.52 10.08 22.47
C GLU A 309 -4.28 9.21 22.19
N VAL A 310 -4.47 7.89 22.02
CA VAL A 310 -3.38 6.97 21.64
C VAL A 310 -2.77 7.35 20.30
N ILE A 311 -3.57 7.56 19.25
CA ILE A 311 -3.07 7.98 17.93
C ILE A 311 -2.36 9.34 18.03
N GLU A 312 -2.96 10.31 18.70
CA GLU A 312 -2.40 11.65 18.84
C GLU A 312 -1.06 11.67 19.61
N ARG A 313 -0.91 10.86 20.67
CA ARG A 313 0.34 10.67 21.42
C ARG A 313 1.51 10.25 20.52
N TYR A 314 1.25 9.48 19.47
CA TYR A 314 2.27 9.03 18.52
C TYR A 314 2.45 9.98 17.32
N ILE A 315 1.39 10.61 16.84
CA ILE A 315 1.39 11.32 15.54
C ILE A 315 1.52 12.84 15.66
N LYS A 316 0.93 13.50 16.67
CA LYS A 316 1.08 14.97 16.82
C LYS A 316 2.54 15.44 16.97
N PRO A 317 3.43 14.72 17.70
CA PRO A 317 4.85 15.10 17.81
C PRO A 317 5.66 14.99 16.51
N LEU A 318 5.11 14.40 15.45
CA LEU A 318 5.77 14.30 14.15
C LEU A 318 5.58 15.56 13.29
N HIS A 319 4.59 16.41 13.63
CA HIS A 319 4.23 17.63 12.90
C HIS A 319 3.92 17.46 11.39
N ILE A 320 3.57 16.23 10.97
CA ILE A 320 3.17 15.87 9.61
C ILE A 320 1.66 16.04 9.38
N PRO A 321 1.19 16.33 8.16
CA PRO A 321 -0.25 16.34 7.85
C PRO A 321 -0.90 14.99 8.15
N ALA A 322 -1.87 14.99 9.05
CA ALA A 322 -2.44 13.77 9.62
C ALA A 322 -3.95 13.91 9.93
N PHE A 323 -4.72 12.87 9.63
CA PHE A 323 -6.14 12.78 10.02
C PHE A 323 -6.56 11.34 10.38
N SER A 324 -7.71 11.21 11.04
CA SER A 324 -8.28 9.94 11.50
C SER A 324 -9.76 9.82 11.14
N GLY A 325 -10.31 8.61 11.19
CA GLY A 325 -11.70 8.29 10.83
C GLY A 325 -11.92 8.07 9.33
N ALA A 326 -10.87 7.87 8.52
CA ALA A 326 -11.02 7.57 7.09
C ALA A 326 -11.95 6.36 6.88
N MET A 327 -12.72 6.33 5.79
CA MET A 327 -13.54 5.16 5.41
C MET A 327 -12.66 4.00 4.89
N ILE A 328 -11.69 3.57 5.69
CA ILE A 328 -10.78 2.46 5.45
C ILE A 328 -10.90 1.57 6.69
N GLY A 329 -11.34 0.33 6.52
CA GLY A 329 -11.39 -0.64 7.62
C GLY A 329 -12.50 -1.67 7.51
N HIS A 330 -13.13 -1.99 8.63
CA HIS A 330 -14.06 -3.13 8.74
C HIS A 330 -15.55 -2.80 8.60
N GLN A 331 -15.92 -1.52 8.47
CA GLN A 331 -17.31 -1.12 8.17
C GLN A 331 -17.77 -1.51 6.75
N GLU A 332 -19.04 -1.18 6.46
CA GLU A 332 -19.71 -1.37 5.16
C GLU A 332 -19.42 -0.24 4.15
N ASP A 333 -19.18 0.99 4.63
CA ASP A 333 -18.66 2.12 3.84
C ASP A 333 -17.11 2.09 3.82
N ILE A 334 -16.55 1.48 2.78
CA ILE A 334 -15.12 1.27 2.61
C ILE A 334 -14.63 1.75 1.24
N TYR A 335 -13.59 2.58 1.25
CA TYR A 335 -12.83 2.96 0.07
C TYR A 335 -11.90 1.83 -0.37
N THR A 336 -11.84 1.59 -1.69
CA THR A 336 -10.74 0.82 -2.28
C THR A 336 -9.54 1.75 -2.42
N VAL A 337 -8.43 1.43 -1.75
CA VAL A 337 -7.21 2.26 -1.76
C VAL A 337 -6.00 1.46 -2.28
N PRO A 338 -5.15 2.06 -3.14
CA PRO A 338 -3.93 1.41 -3.60
C PRO A 338 -2.84 1.44 -2.52
N ILE A 339 -2.06 0.36 -2.47
CA ILE A 339 -0.81 0.26 -1.72
C ILE A 339 0.33 0.44 -2.72
N GLY A 340 1.14 1.49 -2.53
CA GLY A 340 2.32 1.83 -3.33
C GLY A 340 2.14 2.98 -4.32
N SER A 341 0.92 3.30 -4.75
CA SER A 341 0.65 4.43 -5.66
C SER A 341 0.80 5.79 -5.00
N MET A 342 1.06 6.82 -5.81
CA MET A 342 1.16 8.20 -5.35
C MET A 342 -0.21 8.83 -5.07
N VAL A 343 -0.41 9.32 -3.84
CA VAL A 343 -1.62 10.06 -3.44
C VAL A 343 -1.27 11.41 -2.85
N GLU A 344 -2.24 12.33 -2.87
CA GLU A 344 -2.25 13.58 -2.12
C GLU A 344 -3.23 13.46 -0.96
N VAL A 345 -2.75 13.61 0.27
CA VAL A 345 -3.60 13.69 1.47
C VAL A 345 -3.75 15.14 1.89
N ASN A 346 -5.00 15.62 1.94
CA ASN A 346 -5.34 16.90 2.55
C ASN A 346 -5.96 16.65 3.93
N ALA A 347 -5.15 16.79 4.98
CA ALA A 347 -5.54 16.46 6.35
C ALA A 347 -6.61 17.41 6.93
N GLN A 348 -6.68 18.65 6.45
CA GLN A 348 -7.69 19.63 6.87
C GLN A 348 -9.08 19.23 6.33
N LYS A 349 -9.15 18.97 5.02
CA LYS A 349 -10.38 18.54 4.34
C LYS A 349 -10.73 17.07 4.62
N LYS A 350 -9.78 16.28 5.12
CA LYS A 350 -9.89 14.82 5.37
C LYS A 350 -10.17 14.06 4.07
N GLN A 351 -9.35 14.38 3.06
CA GLN A 351 -9.45 13.87 1.70
C GLN A 351 -8.17 13.12 1.30
N ILE A 352 -8.35 12.07 0.51
CA ILE A 352 -7.27 11.33 -0.18
C ILE A 352 -7.56 11.44 -1.68
N LYS A 353 -6.74 12.19 -2.41
CA LYS A 353 -6.82 12.30 -3.87
C LYS A 353 -5.77 11.42 -4.51
N PHE A 354 -6.15 10.61 -5.49
CA PHE A 354 -5.15 9.87 -6.27
C PHE A 354 -4.51 10.83 -7.28
N ILE A 355 -3.17 10.90 -7.32
CA ILE A 355 -2.44 11.83 -8.20
C ILE A 355 -2.41 11.30 -9.65
N GLU A 356 -2.56 9.98 -9.78
CA GLU A 356 -2.48 9.19 -10.99
C GLU A 356 -3.38 7.96 -10.83
N SER A 357 -3.81 7.33 -11.93
CA SER A 357 -4.51 6.05 -11.83
C SER A 357 -3.59 4.99 -11.19
N PRO A 358 -4.09 4.18 -10.23
CA PRO A 358 -3.36 3.05 -9.67
C PRO A 358 -3.32 1.83 -10.61
N THR A 359 -4.17 1.83 -11.63
CA THR A 359 -4.19 0.86 -12.74
C THR A 359 -3.70 1.53 -14.04
N ILE A 360 -3.48 0.72 -15.08
CA ILE A 360 -3.18 1.21 -16.44
C ILE A 360 -4.20 0.66 -17.43
N ASN A 361 -4.60 1.46 -18.42
CA ASN A 361 -5.42 0.96 -19.52
C ASN A 361 -4.58 0.14 -20.49
N ASP A 362 -5.11 -1.01 -20.93
CA ASP A 362 -4.69 -1.67 -22.18
C ASP A 362 -5.02 -0.70 -23.34
N ILE A 363 -3.98 -0.29 -24.09
CA ILE A 363 -4.00 0.72 -25.17
C ILE A 363 -4.25 0.05 -26.54
#